data_AF-A0A9P6NGV3-F1
#
_entry.id   AF-A0A9P6NGV3-F1
#
_cell.length_a   1.000
_cell.length_b   1.000
_cell.length_c   1.000
_cell.angle_alpha   90.00
_cell.angle_beta   90.00
_cell.angle_gamma   90.00
#
_symmetry.space_group_name_H-M   'P 1'
#
loop_
_entity.id
_entity.type
_entity.pdbx_description
1 polymer ?
#
loop_
_entity_poly.entity_id
_entity_poly.type
_entity_poly.pdbx_seq_one_letter_code
_entity_poly.pdbx_strand_id
1 'polypeptide(L)'
;MIYNTEQGSKTDKNVWKSCLFLNDLIDLDAPVIKKLKLLIDRGEKDPSVFQELYRPQKSQPNQITEALKASLNRFTECITGNASKRIFWITDNPDPQLTDNNLLRICNSLSEVRYSLILYKSRA
;
A
#
# COMPACT_ATOMS: atom_id res chain seq x y z
N MET A 1 2.28 -1.84 -2.15
CA MET A 1 2.34 -1.45 -0.71
C MET A 1 1.23 -2.19 0.01
N ILE A 2 1.48 -2.63 1.24
CA ILE A 2 0.46 -3.15 2.16
C ILE A 2 0.39 -2.16 3.32
N TYR A 3 -0.82 -1.73 3.70
CA TYR A 3 -1.01 -0.72 4.74
C TYR A 3 -1.56 -1.37 6.02
N ASN A 4 -1.54 -0.60 7.11
CA ASN A 4 -1.92 -1.02 8.46
C ASN A 4 -1.06 -2.16 9.01
N THR A 5 0.21 -2.26 8.62
CA THR A 5 1.12 -3.31 9.10
C THR A 5 1.86 -2.91 10.39
N GLU A 6 2.12 -3.86 11.29
CA GLU A 6 3.01 -3.65 12.46
C GLU A 6 4.44 -3.30 12.03
N GLN A 7 4.88 -3.91 10.93
CA GLN A 7 6.17 -3.60 10.31
C GLN A 7 5.98 -2.53 9.23
N GLY A 8 6.65 -1.40 9.42
CA GLY A 8 6.68 -0.31 8.46
C GLY A 8 7.79 -0.47 7.41
N SER A 9 7.96 0.57 6.59
CA SER A 9 9.06 0.69 5.64
C SER A 9 9.79 2.01 5.82
N LYS A 10 11.10 1.97 5.57
CA LYS A 10 11.95 3.15 5.55
C LYS A 10 12.41 3.41 4.12
N THR A 11 12.21 4.64 3.70
CA THR A 11 12.85 5.23 2.51
C THR A 11 14.01 6.11 2.97
N ASP A 12 14.83 6.60 2.05
CA ASP A 12 15.97 7.46 2.41
C ASP A 12 15.54 8.72 3.16
N LYS A 13 14.32 9.22 2.89
CA LYS A 13 13.81 10.49 3.44
C LYS A 13 12.76 10.32 4.54
N ASN A 14 11.98 9.24 4.50
CA ASN A 14 10.80 9.07 5.34
C ASN A 14 10.71 7.67 5.96
N VAL A 15 10.17 7.60 7.17
CA VAL A 15 9.78 6.35 7.83
C VAL A 15 8.27 6.26 7.84
N TRP A 16 7.73 5.20 7.24
CA TRP A 16 6.31 4.91 7.16
C TRP A 16 6.00 3.74 8.07
N LYS A 17 5.47 4.02 9.27
CA LYS A 17 5.34 3.02 10.33
C LYS A 17 4.26 2.00 10.04
N SER A 18 3.23 2.42 9.29
CA SER A 18 2.06 1.60 9.00
C SER A 18 1.98 1.14 7.55
N CYS A 19 3.05 1.34 6.77
CA CYS A 19 3.08 1.01 5.35
C CYS A 19 4.30 0.15 5.04
N LEU A 20 4.06 -1.06 4.54
CA LEU A 20 5.08 -1.96 4.06
C LEU A 20 5.19 -1.88 2.52
N PHE A 21 6.35 -1.46 2.03
CA PHE A 21 6.67 -1.46 0.60
C PHE A 21 7.32 -2.79 0.21
N LEU A 22 6.61 -3.59 -0.59
CA LEU A 22 7.16 -4.84 -1.13
C LEU A 22 8.23 -4.59 -2.19
N ASN A 23 7.98 -3.58 -3.04
CA ASN A 23 8.89 -3.00 -4.01
C ASN A 23 8.56 -1.52 -4.17
N ASP A 24 9.53 -0.75 -4.63
CA ASP A 24 9.34 0.63 -5.05
C ASP A 24 8.67 0.73 -6.43
N LEU A 25 8.32 1.96 -6.83
CA LEU A 25 7.85 2.24 -8.18
C LEU A 25 9.05 2.23 -9.13
N ILE A 26 9.35 1.05 -9.64
CA ILE A 26 10.43 0.79 -10.59
C ILE A 26 9.89 0.10 -11.84
N ASP A 27 10.68 0.11 -12.91
CA ASP A 27 10.40 -0.74 -14.06
C ASP A 27 10.43 -2.21 -13.64
N LEU A 28 9.43 -2.97 -14.09
CA LEU A 28 9.33 -4.39 -13.77
C LEU A 28 10.33 -5.19 -14.60
N ASP A 29 11.24 -5.86 -13.92
CA ASP A 29 12.20 -6.77 -14.52
C ASP A 29 12.03 -8.21 -14.02
N ALA A 30 12.75 -9.14 -14.65
CA ALA A 30 12.68 -10.56 -14.28
C ALA A 30 13.07 -10.83 -12.81
N PRO A 31 14.12 -10.21 -12.24
CA PRO A 31 14.42 -10.30 -10.81
C PRO A 31 13.27 -9.92 -9.88
N VAL A 32 12.59 -8.79 -10.13
CA VAL A 32 11.48 -8.30 -9.31
C VAL A 32 10.28 -9.26 -9.40
N ILE A 33 9.96 -9.72 -10.61
CA ILE A 33 8.89 -10.70 -10.82
C ILE A 33 9.20 -12.01 -10.08
N LYS A 34 10.45 -12.49 -10.18
CA LYS A 34 10.87 -13.71 -9.47
C LYS A 34 10.77 -13.56 -7.96
N LYS A 35 11.16 -12.41 -7.41
CA LYS A 35 11.02 -12.10 -5.97
C LYS A 35 9.56 -12.15 -5.52
N LEU A 36 8.65 -11.54 -6.28
CA LEU A 36 7.21 -11.56 -5.99
C LEU A 36 6.64 -12.97 -6.07
N LYS A 37 7.01 -13.74 -7.10
CA LYS A 37 6.60 -15.14 -7.25
C LYS A 37 7.06 -15.99 -6.06
N LEU A 38 8.32 -15.87 -5.64
CA LEU A 38 8.83 -16.61 -4.49
C LEU A 38 8.08 -16.26 -3.19
N LEU A 39 7.69 -15.00 -3.01
CA LEU A 39 6.90 -14.59 -1.86
C LEU A 39 5.51 -15.23 -1.85
N ILE A 40 4.86 -15.27 -3.02
CA ILE A 40 3.57 -15.95 -3.22
C ILE A 40 3.70 -17.46 -2.96
N ASP A 41 4.64 -18.11 -3.64
CA ASP A 41 4.88 -19.56 -3.53
C ASP A 41 5.21 -19.96 -2.07
N ARG A 42 5.86 -19.08 -1.30
CA ARG A 42 6.11 -19.29 0.13
C ARG A 42 4.85 -19.17 0.97
N GLY A 43 4.04 -18.14 0.76
CA GLY A 43 2.80 -17.95 1.52
C GLY A 43 1.71 -18.98 1.18
N GLU A 44 1.71 -19.54 -0.03
CA GLU A 44 0.85 -20.67 -0.40
C GLU A 44 1.24 -21.96 0.33
N LYS A 45 2.54 -22.20 0.52
CA LYS A 45 3.05 -23.38 1.25
C LYS A 45 2.90 -23.24 2.76
N ASP A 46 3.03 -22.03 3.27
CA ASP A 46 2.93 -21.71 4.69
C ASP A 46 2.14 -20.41 4.91
N PRO A 47 0.84 -20.50 5.26
CA PRO A 47 0.00 -19.35 5.50
C PRO A 47 0.48 -18.42 6.62
N SER A 48 1.31 -18.92 7.56
CA SER A 48 1.83 -18.11 8.67
C SER A 48 2.76 -17.00 8.19
N VAL A 49 3.43 -17.19 7.04
CA VAL A 49 4.34 -16.20 6.44
C VAL A 49 3.65 -14.87 6.20
N PHE A 50 2.43 -14.88 5.66
CA PHE A 50 1.68 -13.64 5.43
C PHE A 50 1.11 -13.05 6.73
N GLN A 51 0.74 -13.90 7.69
CA GLN A 51 0.27 -13.43 8.99
C GLN A 51 1.38 -12.73 9.80
N GLU A 52 2.63 -13.15 9.63
CA GLU A 52 3.79 -12.51 10.25
C GLU A 52 4.21 -11.25 9.50
N LEU A 53 4.34 -11.31 8.18
CA LEU A 53 4.78 -10.18 7.36
C LEU A 53 3.78 -9.04 7.34
N TYR A 54 2.48 -9.35 7.38
CA TYR A 54 1.40 -8.37 7.19
C TYR A 54 0.50 -8.25 8.42
N ARG A 55 1.02 -8.61 9.59
CA ARG A 55 0.28 -8.50 10.85
C ARG A 55 -0.26 -7.08 11.02
N PRO A 56 -1.56 -6.90 11.31
CA PRO A 56 -2.14 -5.58 11.40
C PRO A 56 -1.72 -4.87 12.69
N GLN A 57 -1.65 -3.53 12.67
CA GLN A 57 -1.41 -2.76 13.89
C GLN A 57 -2.56 -2.92 14.90
N LYS A 58 -2.19 -3.03 16.18
CA LYS A 58 -3.15 -3.19 17.28
C LYS A 58 -3.63 -1.87 17.88
N SER A 59 -2.79 -0.83 17.84
CA SER A 59 -3.03 0.44 18.56
C SER A 59 -3.77 1.49 17.75
N GLN A 60 -3.61 1.50 16.42
CA GLN A 60 -4.25 2.46 15.53
C GLN A 60 -4.64 1.78 14.22
N PRO A 61 -5.86 1.20 14.13
CA PRO A 61 -6.24 0.36 12.99
C PRO A 61 -6.55 1.14 11.70
N ASN A 62 -6.82 2.45 11.79
CA ASN A 62 -7.10 3.28 10.62
C ASN A 62 -5.85 4.06 10.19
N GLN A 63 -5.17 3.57 9.15
CA GLN A 63 -3.92 4.15 8.62
C GLN A 63 -4.01 4.55 7.15
N ILE A 64 -5.23 4.79 6.67
CA ILE A 64 -5.49 5.14 5.26
C ILE A 64 -4.81 6.46 4.91
N THR A 65 -4.92 7.46 5.80
CA THR A 65 -4.27 8.77 5.67
C THR A 65 -2.75 8.62 5.49
N GLU A 66 -2.10 7.75 6.27
CA GLU A 66 -0.66 7.47 6.11
C GLU A 66 -0.37 6.75 4.78
N ALA A 67 -1.19 5.75 4.42
CA ALA A 67 -1.05 5.00 3.18
C ALA A 67 -1.14 5.89 1.92
N LEU A 68 -2.09 6.84 1.90
CA LEU A 68 -2.23 7.78 0.79
C LEU A 68 -1.05 8.75 0.73
N LYS A 69 -0.57 9.26 1.87
CA LYS A 69 0.65 10.11 1.93
C LYS A 69 1.88 9.35 1.46
N ALA A 70 2.05 8.11 1.90
CA ALA A 70 3.14 7.23 1.49
C ALA A 70 3.11 7.02 -0.03
N SER A 71 1.93 6.74 -0.60
CA SER A 71 1.74 6.55 -2.04
C SER A 71 2.09 7.80 -2.85
N LEU A 72 1.60 8.97 -2.40
CA LEU A 72 1.93 10.27 -2.99
C LEU A 72 3.44 10.53 -2.97
N ASN A 73 4.08 10.29 -1.83
CA ASN A 73 5.52 10.44 -1.68
C ASN A 73 6.28 9.53 -2.64
N ARG A 74 5.87 8.26 -2.81
CA ARG A 74 6.50 7.37 -3.80
C ARG A 74 6.38 7.91 -5.21
N PHE A 75 5.22 8.44 -5.62
CA PHE A 75 5.10 9.07 -6.95
C PHE A 75 6.06 10.23 -7.11
N THR A 76 6.16 11.11 -6.11
CA THR A 76 7.06 12.26 -6.16
C THR A 76 8.54 11.86 -6.21
N GLU A 77 8.92 10.79 -5.52
CA GLU A 77 10.32 10.36 -5.45
C GLU A 77 10.76 9.47 -6.61
N CYS A 78 9.87 8.64 -7.15
CA CYS A 78 10.24 7.63 -8.16
C CYS A 78 9.87 8.02 -9.59
N ILE A 79 8.87 8.89 -9.76
CA ILE A 79 8.34 9.20 -11.09
C ILE A 79 8.76 10.62 -11.47
N THR A 80 9.57 10.73 -12.51
CA THR A 80 9.96 12.01 -13.10
C THR A 80 8.95 12.45 -14.16
N GLY A 81 8.64 13.75 -14.19
CA GLY A 81 7.80 14.36 -15.24
C GLY A 81 6.30 14.07 -15.11
N ASN A 82 5.56 14.33 -16.20
CA ASN A 82 4.10 14.27 -16.24
C ASN A 82 3.59 12.87 -16.61
N ALA A 83 3.95 11.85 -15.82
CA ALA A 83 3.41 10.51 -16.00
C ALA A 83 2.05 10.34 -15.31
N SER A 84 1.23 9.42 -15.83
CA SER A 84 -0.05 9.07 -15.19
C SER A 84 0.19 8.35 -13.87
N LYS A 85 -0.34 8.92 -12.78
CA LYS A 85 -0.24 8.34 -11.44
C LYS A 85 -1.55 7.63 -11.11
N ARG A 86 -1.47 6.35 -10.72
CA ARG A 86 -2.65 5.55 -10.35
C ARG A 86 -2.45 4.74 -9.09
N ILE A 87 -3.44 4.80 -8.19
CA ILE A 87 -3.50 3.97 -6.98
C ILE A 87 -4.61 2.95 -7.16
N PHE A 88 -4.24 1.67 -7.10
CA PHE A 88 -5.20 0.58 -7.01
C PHE A 88 -5.37 0.19 -5.55
N TRP A 89 -6.56 0.42 -5.00
CA TRP A 89 -6.88 0.08 -3.63
C TRP A 89 -7.62 -1.25 -3.61
N ILE A 90 -7.02 -2.27 -3.02
CA ILE A 90 -7.61 -3.61 -2.91
C ILE A 90 -7.96 -3.83 -1.43
N THR A 91 -9.24 -4.01 -1.15
CA THR A 91 -9.74 -4.24 0.21
C THR A 91 -11.05 -5.02 0.19
N ASP A 92 -11.30 -5.76 1.26
CA ASP A 92 -12.57 -6.40 1.58
C ASP A 92 -13.41 -5.55 2.57
N ASN A 93 -12.85 -4.45 3.09
CA ASN A 93 -13.56 -3.50 3.93
C ASN A 93 -14.34 -2.50 3.06
N PRO A 94 -15.69 -2.58 3.02
CA PRO A 94 -16.50 -1.73 2.16
C PRO A 94 -16.64 -0.30 2.67
N ASP A 95 -16.39 -0.05 3.97
CA ASP A 95 -16.47 1.27 4.58
C ASP A 95 -15.23 1.53 5.45
N PRO A 96 -14.13 1.94 4.82
CA PRO A 96 -12.92 2.27 5.54
C PRO A 96 -13.12 3.64 6.22
N GLN A 97 -13.77 3.65 7.40
CA GLN A 97 -14.19 4.83 8.17
C GLN A 97 -13.53 6.15 7.73
N LEU A 98 -14.24 6.88 6.88
CA LEU A 98 -13.78 8.10 6.20
C LEU A 98 -13.98 9.36 7.06
N THR A 99 -14.16 9.23 8.37
CA THR A 99 -14.49 10.34 9.28
C THR A 99 -13.32 11.29 9.56
N ASP A 100 -12.13 11.02 9.02
CA ASP A 100 -10.96 11.88 9.13
C ASP A 100 -11.02 13.03 8.11
N ASN A 101 -11.21 14.27 8.58
CA ASN A 101 -11.14 15.48 7.77
C ASN A 101 -9.80 15.62 7.01
N ASN A 102 -8.72 15.00 7.48
CA ASN A 102 -7.45 14.98 6.75
C ASN A 102 -7.51 14.09 5.51
N LEU A 103 -8.32 13.04 5.52
CA LEU A 103 -8.48 12.14 4.38
C LEU A 103 -9.12 12.88 3.20
N LEU A 104 -10.19 13.64 3.43
CA LEU A 104 -10.81 14.51 2.42
C LEU A 104 -9.80 15.49 1.81
N ARG A 105 -8.95 16.11 2.63
CA ARG A 105 -7.89 17.01 2.15
C ARG A 105 -6.88 16.28 1.26
N ILE A 106 -6.46 15.08 1.65
CA ILE A 106 -5.51 14.28 0.85
C ILE A 106 -6.15 13.79 -0.44
N CYS A 107 -7.41 13.36 -0.40
CA CYS A 107 -8.20 13.00 -1.59
C CYS A 107 -8.32 14.18 -2.57
N ASN A 108 -8.45 15.40 -2.07
CA ASN A 108 -8.43 16.60 -2.92
C ASN A 108 -7.05 16.85 -3.51
N SER A 109 -5.96 16.64 -2.76
CA SER A 109 -4.59 16.67 -3.28
C SER A 109 -4.29 15.54 -4.27
N LEU A 110 -5.09 14.48 -4.26
CA LEU A 110 -5.05 13.36 -5.22
C LEU A 110 -5.88 13.65 -6.48
N SER A 111 -6.41 14.85 -6.69
CA SER A 111 -7.17 15.19 -7.91
C SER A 111 -6.42 14.96 -9.23
N GLU A 112 -5.08 14.99 -9.21
CA GLU A 112 -4.23 14.63 -10.35
C GLU A 112 -3.89 13.12 -10.43
N VAL A 113 -4.23 12.34 -9.41
CA VAL A 113 -3.97 10.91 -9.28
C VAL A 113 -5.28 10.15 -9.47
N ARG A 114 -5.37 9.36 -10.54
CA ARG A 114 -6.57 8.51 -10.74
C ARG A 114 -6.51 7.33 -9.78
N TYR A 115 -7.48 7.19 -8.89
CA TYR A 115 -7.59 6.01 -8.05
C TYR A 115 -8.69 5.07 -8.57
N SER A 116 -8.50 3.78 -8.35
CA SER A 116 -9.52 2.77 -8.62
C SER A 116 -9.64 1.87 -7.40
N LEU A 117 -10.84 1.84 -6.82
CA LEU A 117 -11.18 0.96 -5.71
C LEU A 117 -11.64 -0.39 -6.28
N ILE A 118 -10.89 -1.44 -5.98
CA ILE A 118 -11.25 -2.81 -6.32
C ILE A 118 -11.67 -3.49 -5.01
N LEU A 119 -12.98 -3.64 -4.83
CA LEU A 119 -13.52 -4.40 -3.69
C LEU A 119 -13.42 -5.88 -4.00
N TYR A 120 -12.68 -6.61 -3.18
CA TYR A 120 -12.59 -8.07 -3.27
C TYR A 120 -13.43 -8.68 -2.16
N LYS A 121 -14.48 -9.42 -2.51
CA LYS A 121 -15.29 -10.17 -1.55
C LYS A 121 -14.75 -11.60 -1.49
N SER A 122 -14.02 -11.93 -0.42
CA SER A 122 -13.63 -13.32 -0.16
C SER A 122 -14.91 -14.16 0.05
N ARG A 123 -15.03 -15.29 -0.66
CA ARG A 123 -16.06 -16.29 -0.35
C ARG A 123 -15.58 -17.04 0.89
N ALA A 124 -16.24 -16.81 2.02
CA ALA A 124 -16.10 -17.61 3.22
C ALA A 124 -16.56 -19.06 2.97
#